data_AF-A0A1H5LGX4-F1
#
_entry.id   AF-A0A1H5LGX4-F1
#
_cell.length_a   1.000
_cell.length_b   1.000
_cell.length_c   1.000
_cell.angle_alpha   90.00
_cell.angle_beta   90.00
_cell.angle_gamma   90.00
#
_symmetry.space_group_name_H-M   'P 1'
#
loop_
_entity.id
_entity.type
_entity.pdbx_description
1 polymer ?
#
loop_
_entity_poly.entity_id
_entity_poly.type
_entity_poly.pdbx_seq_one_letter_code
_entity_poly.pdbx_strand_id
1 'polypeptide(L)'
;MTATAAALPLTAGAPRAEATPQARPDLLYVGSWNVGQVHGVAFDPVQGVLTSNRPVAQVSSGWVTAHPDRPLRYVGSWLNGGIVTALAVDRTTGAPTELGQVSTDGAATAGGGLSYLHVDRSTETLPVANFEASLATSLPIHPDATLGAPVSVVEDTGSGPSPRQSGPHPDRVVAPGRRHALVPDFGADRVLVYGFDGTTGALSAGGTGPGAYATDAGAGPGRLVFHPDRRKAYLLTELTAELQLLDWTADPAN
;
A
#
# COMPACT_ATOMS: atom_id res chain seq x y z
N MET A 1 26.80 -61.47 60.30
CA MET A 1 25.87 -60.40 59.88
C MET A 1 26.67 -59.12 59.73
N THR A 2 26.98 -58.71 58.50
CA THR A 2 27.50 -57.37 58.19
C THR A 2 27.14 -57.09 56.74
N ALA A 3 26.22 -56.16 56.53
CA ALA A 3 25.63 -55.81 55.25
C ALA A 3 26.52 -54.82 54.49
N THR A 4 26.75 -55.08 53.21
CA THR A 4 27.40 -54.16 52.26
C THR A 4 26.35 -53.19 51.71
N ALA A 5 26.48 -51.90 52.01
CA ALA A 5 25.65 -50.85 51.41
C ALA A 5 26.35 -50.32 50.16
N ALA A 6 25.71 -50.49 48.99
CA ALA A 6 26.13 -49.87 47.74
C ALA A 6 25.43 -48.50 47.60
N ALA A 7 26.21 -47.43 47.39
CA ALA A 7 25.69 -46.11 47.08
C ALA A 7 25.53 -45.96 45.55
N LEU A 8 24.30 -45.74 45.10
CA LEU A 8 23.99 -45.32 43.73
C LEU A 8 24.15 -43.79 43.61
N PRO A 9 24.80 -43.27 42.55
CA PRO A 9 24.80 -41.83 42.31
C PRO A 9 23.45 -41.42 41.70
N LEU A 10 22.81 -40.43 42.32
CA LEU A 10 21.67 -39.71 41.74
C LEU A 10 22.21 -38.76 40.65
N THR A 11 22.14 -39.16 39.38
CA THR A 11 22.32 -38.22 38.28
C THR A 11 21.05 -37.40 38.13
N ALA A 12 21.05 -36.18 38.67
CA ALA A 12 20.02 -35.19 38.39
C ALA A 12 20.08 -34.82 36.90
N GLY A 13 19.08 -35.25 36.12
CA GLY A 13 18.90 -34.82 34.74
C GLY A 13 18.60 -33.33 34.72
N ALA A 14 19.44 -32.54 34.07
CA ALA A 14 19.14 -31.14 33.80
C ALA A 14 17.85 -31.07 32.96
N PRO A 15 16.91 -30.16 33.26
CA PRO A 15 15.74 -29.98 32.43
C PRO A 15 16.18 -29.59 31.03
N ARG A 16 15.71 -30.34 30.03
CA ARG A 16 15.88 -29.99 28.62
C ARG A 16 15.20 -28.65 28.42
N ALA A 17 15.98 -27.61 28.13
CA ALA A 17 15.43 -26.33 27.72
C ALA A 17 14.51 -26.60 26.53
N GLU A 18 13.21 -26.35 26.70
CA GLU A 18 12.27 -26.33 25.60
C GLU A 18 12.75 -25.22 24.66
N ALA A 19 13.08 -25.59 23.43
CA ALA A 19 13.43 -24.63 22.40
C ALA A 19 12.22 -23.71 22.23
N THR A 20 12.41 -22.43 22.55
CA THR A 20 11.42 -21.39 22.27
C THR A 20 11.01 -21.53 20.80
N PRO A 21 9.71 -21.61 20.47
CA PRO A 21 9.27 -21.69 19.08
C PRO A 21 9.92 -20.54 18.31
N GLN A 22 10.84 -20.86 17.40
CA GLN A 22 11.52 -19.87 16.60
C GLN A 22 10.42 -19.21 15.75
N ALA A 23 10.09 -17.96 16.05
CA ALA A 23 9.14 -17.20 15.28
C ALA A 23 9.56 -17.30 13.81
N ARG A 24 8.64 -17.71 12.93
CA ARG A 24 8.97 -17.74 11.51
C ARG A 24 9.29 -16.30 11.09
N PRO A 25 10.39 -16.06 10.35
CA PRO A 25 10.72 -14.72 9.91
C PRO A 25 9.58 -14.14 9.08
N ASP A 26 9.33 -12.85 9.25
CA ASP A 26 8.31 -12.13 8.49
C ASP A 26 8.77 -12.04 7.03
N LEU A 27 7.89 -12.39 6.08
CA LEU A 27 8.21 -12.32 4.66
C LEU A 27 7.79 -10.96 4.09
N LEU A 28 8.79 -10.15 3.74
CA LEU A 28 8.64 -8.87 3.07
C LEU A 28 8.74 -9.03 1.55
N TYR A 29 8.08 -8.13 0.84
CA TYR A 29 8.11 -8.04 -0.63
C TYR A 29 8.63 -6.67 -1.02
N VAL A 30 9.74 -6.64 -1.74
CA VAL A 30 10.44 -5.42 -2.14
C VAL A 30 10.32 -5.26 -3.65
N GLY A 31 9.64 -4.21 -4.08
CA GLY A 31 9.58 -3.80 -5.48
C GLY A 31 10.90 -3.22 -5.95
N SER A 32 11.23 -3.41 -7.22
CA SER A 32 12.41 -2.81 -7.84
C SER A 32 12.07 -2.22 -9.20
N TRP A 33 12.40 -0.94 -9.37
CA TRP A 33 11.95 -0.15 -10.53
C TRP A 33 12.65 -0.59 -11.83
N ASN A 34 13.97 -0.78 -11.79
CA ASN A 34 14.79 -0.90 -13.01
C ASN A 34 14.97 -2.33 -13.53
N VAL A 35 14.69 -3.35 -12.72
CA VAL A 35 14.96 -4.76 -13.09
C VAL A 35 13.69 -5.56 -13.33
N GLY A 36 12.51 -4.98 -13.12
CA GLY A 36 11.25 -5.65 -13.39
C GLY A 36 10.97 -6.81 -12.44
N GLN A 37 11.37 -6.69 -11.18
CA GLN A 37 11.27 -7.78 -10.20
C GLN A 37 10.63 -7.34 -8.90
N VAL A 38 9.88 -8.26 -8.30
CA VAL A 38 9.57 -8.23 -6.88
C VAL A 38 10.46 -9.24 -6.18
N HIS A 39 11.12 -8.81 -5.12
CA HIS A 39 12.00 -9.63 -4.29
C HIS A 39 11.28 -10.06 -3.02
N GLY A 40 11.46 -11.31 -2.63
CA GLY A 40 11.10 -11.80 -1.30
C GLY A 40 12.28 -11.62 -0.36
N VAL A 41 12.03 -11.10 0.83
CA VAL A 41 13.06 -10.87 1.86
C VAL A 41 12.53 -11.35 3.20
N ALA A 42 13.28 -12.21 3.88
CA ALA A 42 12.93 -12.66 5.22
C ALA A 42 13.47 -11.68 6.26
N PHE A 43 12.60 -11.16 7.13
CA PHE A 43 12.95 -10.26 8.22
C PHE A 43 12.84 -10.99 9.55
N ASP A 44 13.94 -11.02 10.29
CA ASP A 44 13.93 -11.41 11.71
C ASP A 44 13.74 -10.14 12.55
N PRO A 45 12.55 -9.89 13.12
CA PRO A 45 12.29 -8.69 13.92
C PRO A 45 13.01 -8.70 15.28
N VAL A 46 13.42 -9.88 15.78
CA VAL A 46 14.13 -10.00 17.05
C VAL A 46 15.60 -9.61 16.87
N GLN A 47 16.20 -10.05 15.76
CA GLN A 47 17.60 -9.76 15.44
C GLN A 47 17.78 -8.47 14.62
N GLY A 48 16.71 -7.97 13.99
CA GLY A 48 16.78 -6.83 13.08
C GLY A 48 17.49 -7.12 11.77
N VAL A 49 17.45 -8.38 11.30
CA VAL A 49 18.23 -8.83 10.14
C VAL A 49 17.31 -9.14 8.96
N LEU A 50 17.68 -8.63 7.79
CA LEU A 50 17.10 -9.02 6.51
C LEU A 50 17.96 -10.11 5.87
N THR A 51 17.34 -11.23 5.49
CA THR A 51 18.01 -12.37 4.84
C THR A 51 17.27 -12.77 3.55
N SER A 52 17.93 -13.59 2.74
CA SER A 52 17.32 -14.28 1.59
C SER A 52 16.68 -13.35 0.55
N ASN A 53 17.43 -12.35 0.08
CA ASN A 53 16.98 -11.47 -1.01
C ASN A 53 17.02 -12.21 -2.36
N ARG A 54 15.87 -12.70 -2.81
CA ARG A 54 15.74 -13.39 -4.11
C ARG A 54 14.56 -12.83 -4.91
N PRO A 55 14.68 -12.77 -6.25
CA PRO A 55 13.53 -12.50 -7.11
C PRO A 55 12.46 -13.57 -6.87
N VAL A 56 11.21 -13.15 -6.66
CA VAL A 56 10.06 -14.05 -6.49
C VAL A 56 9.01 -13.86 -7.58
N ALA A 57 8.98 -12.70 -8.25
CA ALA A 57 8.14 -12.47 -9.44
C ALA A 57 8.88 -11.59 -10.46
N GLN A 58 8.64 -11.82 -11.75
CA GLN A 58 9.13 -10.97 -12.86
C GLN A 58 8.03 -9.98 -13.26
N VAL A 59 7.83 -8.96 -12.43
CA VAL A 59 6.81 -7.91 -12.63
C VAL A 59 7.48 -6.56 -12.36
N SER A 60 7.30 -5.60 -13.27
CA SER A 60 7.67 -4.19 -13.01
C SER A 60 6.91 -3.70 -11.79
N SER A 61 7.65 -3.18 -10.81
CA SER A 61 7.05 -2.76 -9.55
C SER A 61 7.48 -1.34 -9.25
N GLY A 62 6.58 -0.38 -9.41
CA GLY A 62 6.68 0.95 -8.81
C GLY A 62 6.32 0.92 -7.32
N TRP A 63 5.37 0.05 -6.96
CA TRP A 63 4.85 -0.11 -5.60
C TRP A 63 4.36 -1.54 -5.38
N VAL A 64 4.41 -2.02 -4.13
CA VAL A 64 3.87 -3.32 -3.71
C VAL A 64 3.05 -3.13 -2.44
N THR A 65 1.85 -3.69 -2.40
CA THR A 65 1.02 -3.72 -1.19
C THR A 65 0.51 -5.12 -0.91
N ALA A 66 0.28 -5.41 0.38
CA ALA A 66 -0.25 -6.69 0.85
C ALA A 66 -1.72 -6.56 1.19
N HIS A 67 -2.49 -7.60 0.86
CA HIS A 67 -3.79 -7.76 1.50
C HIS A 67 -3.60 -8.07 2.98
N PRO A 68 -4.36 -7.44 3.91
CA PRO A 68 -4.18 -7.64 5.34
C PRO A 68 -4.52 -9.07 5.81
N ASP A 69 -5.58 -9.67 5.25
CA ASP A 69 -6.07 -10.99 5.71
C ASP A 69 -5.73 -12.17 4.78
N ARG A 70 -5.75 -11.94 3.47
CA ARG A 70 -5.50 -12.96 2.44
C ARG A 70 -4.03 -12.95 2.03
N PRO A 71 -3.45 -14.09 1.60
CA PRO A 71 -2.05 -14.14 1.19
C PRO A 71 -1.92 -13.60 -0.23
N LEU A 72 -2.28 -12.33 -0.43
CA LEU A 72 -2.29 -11.67 -1.73
C LEU A 72 -1.32 -10.49 -1.72
N ARG A 73 -0.75 -10.20 -2.88
CA ARG A 73 0.05 -9.02 -3.14
C ARG A 73 -0.46 -8.35 -4.40
N TYR A 74 -0.43 -7.02 -4.40
CA TYR A 74 -0.76 -6.20 -5.56
C TYR A 74 0.45 -5.38 -5.92
N VAL A 75 0.84 -5.44 -7.19
CA VAL A 75 2.03 -4.80 -7.71
C VAL A 75 1.59 -3.77 -8.74
N GLY A 76 1.82 -2.49 -8.43
CA GLY A 76 1.61 -1.41 -9.38
C GLY A 76 2.81 -1.31 -10.30
N SER A 77 2.58 -1.36 -11.60
CA SER A 77 3.64 -1.33 -12.60
C SER A 77 4.13 0.10 -12.88
N TRP A 78 5.44 0.24 -13.01
CA TRP A 78 6.07 1.48 -13.48
C TRP A 78 6.24 1.46 -15.01
N LEU A 79 6.73 0.35 -15.56
CA LEU A 79 7.10 0.22 -16.98
C LEU A 79 5.90 -0.02 -17.91
N ASN A 80 4.99 -0.91 -17.52
CA ASN A 80 3.72 -1.12 -18.22
C ASN A 80 2.71 -0.17 -17.57
N GLY A 81 2.46 0.98 -18.21
CA GLY A 81 1.69 2.05 -17.61
C GLY A 81 0.29 1.63 -17.18
N GLY A 82 -0.18 2.10 -16.02
CA GLY A 82 -1.55 1.92 -15.56
C GLY A 82 -1.91 0.49 -15.15
N ILE A 83 -0.98 -0.47 -15.10
CA ILE A 83 -1.31 -1.87 -14.79
C ILE A 83 -1.08 -2.20 -13.32
N VAL A 84 -2.07 -2.86 -12.70
CA VAL A 84 -1.92 -3.56 -11.43
C VAL A 84 -1.91 -5.06 -11.68
N THR A 85 -0.89 -5.75 -11.16
CA THR A 85 -0.80 -7.22 -11.18
C THR A 85 -1.19 -7.77 -9.81
N ALA A 86 -2.11 -8.73 -9.78
CA ALA A 86 -2.49 -9.46 -8.58
C ALA A 86 -1.71 -10.77 -8.48
N LEU A 87 -1.13 -11.04 -7.29
CA LEU A 87 -0.32 -12.22 -7.01
C LEU A 87 -0.88 -12.95 -5.78
N ALA A 88 -1.11 -14.26 -5.88
CA ALA A 88 -1.34 -15.13 -4.73
C ALA A 88 -0.01 -15.63 -4.18
N VAL A 89 0.17 -15.60 -2.87
CA VAL A 89 1.38 -16.05 -2.18
C VAL A 89 1.13 -17.39 -1.51
N ASP A 90 1.96 -18.37 -1.82
CA ASP A 90 2.04 -19.58 -1.02
C ASP A 90 2.64 -19.26 0.36
N ARG A 91 1.86 -19.47 1.43
CA ARG A 91 2.27 -19.14 2.81
C ARG A 91 3.44 -19.98 3.34
N THR A 92 3.73 -21.11 2.70
CA THR A 92 4.78 -22.04 3.15
C THR A 92 6.12 -21.69 2.52
N THR A 93 6.11 -21.33 1.24
CA THR A 93 7.31 -21.13 0.41
C THR A 93 7.58 -19.65 0.13
N GLY A 94 6.57 -18.79 0.29
CA GLY A 94 6.60 -17.38 -0.08
C GLY A 94 6.50 -17.13 -1.59
N ALA A 95 6.35 -18.18 -2.40
CA ALA A 95 6.32 -18.08 -3.85
C ALA A 95 5.00 -17.44 -4.33
N PRO A 96 5.06 -16.38 -5.15
CA PRO A 96 3.88 -15.79 -5.75
C PRO A 96 3.48 -16.51 -7.05
N THR A 97 2.17 -16.58 -7.28
CA THR A 97 1.54 -17.00 -8.53
C THR A 97 0.70 -15.84 -9.04
N GLU A 98 0.88 -15.45 -10.29
CA GLU A 98 0.06 -14.40 -10.91
C GLU A 98 -1.40 -14.86 -11.07
N LEU A 99 -2.33 -14.02 -10.65
CA LEU A 99 -3.78 -14.21 -10.78
C LEU A 99 -4.37 -13.45 -11.96
N GLY A 100 -3.70 -12.38 -12.38
CA GLY A 100 -4.10 -11.55 -13.51
C GLY A 100 -3.67 -10.09 -13.37
N GLN A 101 -4.02 -9.31 -14.38
CA GLN A 101 -3.69 -7.90 -14.51
C GLN A 101 -4.92 -7.07 -14.87
N VAL A 102 -4.99 -5.85 -14.36
CA VAL A 102 -6.06 -4.89 -14.66
C VAL A 102 -5.46 -3.51 -14.92
N SER A 103 -6.07 -2.78 -15.86
CA SER A 103 -5.74 -1.38 -16.11
C SER A 103 -6.51 -0.42 -15.20
N THR A 104 -5.83 0.60 -14.68
CA THR A 104 -6.38 1.60 -13.75
C THR A 104 -7.37 2.57 -14.38
N ASP A 105 -7.26 2.79 -15.68
CA ASP A 105 -8.09 3.69 -16.48
C ASP A 105 -9.30 2.99 -17.13
N GLY A 106 -9.42 1.66 -16.97
CA GLY A 106 -10.42 0.84 -17.66
C GLY A 106 -10.20 0.65 -19.17
N ALA A 107 -9.16 1.27 -19.75
CA ALA A 107 -8.92 1.32 -21.18
C ALA A 107 -7.49 0.93 -21.60
N ALA A 108 -6.73 0.20 -20.77
CA ALA A 108 -5.39 -0.32 -21.12
C ALA A 108 -4.46 0.72 -21.79
N THR A 109 -4.66 2.01 -21.53
CA THR A 109 -3.87 3.07 -22.16
C THR A 109 -2.56 3.21 -21.42
N ALA A 110 -1.49 3.52 -22.17
CA ALA A 110 -0.12 3.47 -21.69
C ALA A 110 0.28 4.61 -20.73
N GLY A 111 -0.68 5.29 -20.08
CA GLY A 111 -0.41 6.30 -19.05
C GLY A 111 0.05 5.64 -17.75
N GLY A 112 1.35 5.76 -17.43
CA GLY A 112 2.03 4.95 -16.42
C GLY A 112 2.43 5.63 -15.12
N GLY A 113 3.30 4.98 -14.35
CA GLY A 113 3.79 5.55 -13.10
C GLY A 113 2.78 5.51 -11.95
N LEU A 114 2.34 4.30 -11.57
CA LEU A 114 1.53 4.13 -10.37
C LEU A 114 2.36 4.53 -9.13
N SER A 115 1.99 5.64 -8.51
CA SER A 115 2.67 6.23 -7.35
C SER A 115 2.28 5.51 -6.06
N TYR A 116 1.05 5.01 -5.98
CA TYR A 116 0.53 4.40 -4.77
C TYR A 116 -0.64 3.46 -5.04
N LEU A 117 -0.68 2.37 -4.27
CA LEU A 117 -1.85 1.51 -4.12
C LEU A 117 -1.89 0.92 -2.71
N HIS A 118 -3.09 0.74 -2.19
CA HIS A 118 -3.32 0.06 -0.91
C HIS A 118 -4.63 -0.72 -0.96
N VAL A 119 -4.80 -1.66 -0.04
CA VAL A 119 -6.07 -2.37 0.13
C VAL A 119 -6.92 -1.62 1.14
N ASP A 120 -8.11 -1.18 0.72
CA ASP A 120 -9.16 -0.81 1.65
C ASP A 120 -9.89 -2.08 2.08
N ARG A 121 -9.62 -2.51 3.32
CA ARG A 121 -10.19 -3.72 3.90
C ARG A 121 -11.72 -3.64 4.05
N SER A 122 -12.28 -2.44 4.16
CA SER A 122 -13.70 -2.25 4.48
C SER A 122 -14.59 -2.35 3.24
N THR A 123 -14.08 -1.93 2.09
CA THR A 123 -14.76 -2.00 0.78
C THR A 123 -14.30 -3.17 -0.07
N GLU A 124 -13.24 -3.89 0.35
CA GLU A 124 -12.58 -4.91 -0.48
C GLU A 124 -12.21 -4.34 -1.85
N THR A 125 -11.65 -3.13 -1.85
CA THR A 125 -11.14 -2.46 -3.04
C THR A 125 -9.67 -2.08 -2.88
N LEU A 126 -9.07 -1.74 -4.01
CA LEU A 126 -7.71 -1.26 -4.12
C LEU A 126 -7.73 0.15 -4.68
N PRO A 127 -7.72 1.20 -3.83
CA PRO A 127 -7.51 2.56 -4.31
C PRO A 127 -6.10 2.74 -4.88
N VAL A 128 -6.01 3.35 -6.05
CA VAL A 128 -4.76 3.54 -6.80
C VAL A 128 -4.64 4.99 -7.24
N ALA A 129 -3.45 5.57 -7.07
CA ALA A 129 -3.07 6.83 -7.70
C ALA A 129 -2.14 6.53 -8.88
N ASN A 130 -2.45 7.12 -10.04
CA ASN A 130 -1.66 7.01 -11.25
C ASN A 130 -1.08 8.40 -11.57
N PHE A 131 0.22 8.56 -11.31
CA PHE A 131 0.90 9.85 -11.34
C PHE A 131 0.99 10.43 -12.75
N GLU A 132 1.39 9.63 -13.76
CA GLU A 132 1.55 10.16 -15.12
C GLU A 132 0.22 10.25 -15.87
N ALA A 133 -0.75 9.39 -15.55
CA ALA A 133 -2.07 9.44 -16.17
C ALA A 133 -3.03 10.45 -15.52
N SER A 134 -2.57 11.18 -14.49
CA SER A 134 -3.35 12.23 -13.82
C SER A 134 -4.72 11.75 -13.28
N LEU A 135 -4.79 10.51 -12.80
CA LEU A 135 -6.04 9.91 -12.32
C LEU A 135 -5.90 9.18 -10.99
N ALA A 136 -7.00 9.13 -10.25
CA ALA A 136 -7.20 8.25 -9.10
C ALA A 136 -8.34 7.28 -9.40
N THR A 137 -8.18 6.03 -9.01
CA THR A 137 -9.12 4.96 -9.31
C THR A 137 -9.30 4.02 -8.12
N SER A 138 -10.32 3.17 -8.19
CA SER A 138 -10.58 2.12 -7.20
C SER A 138 -10.90 0.83 -7.94
N LEU A 139 -10.10 -0.21 -7.71
CA LEU A 139 -10.28 -1.53 -8.33
C LEU A 139 -10.96 -2.47 -7.32
N PRO A 140 -12.05 -3.17 -7.65
CA PRO A 140 -12.66 -4.13 -6.75
C PRO A 140 -11.80 -5.39 -6.66
N ILE A 141 -11.70 -5.96 -5.46
CA ILE A 141 -11.03 -7.22 -5.21
C ILE A 141 -12.10 -8.31 -5.09
N HIS A 142 -12.11 -9.24 -6.03
CA HIS A 142 -13.11 -10.29 -6.06
C HIS A 142 -12.86 -11.37 -4.98
N PRO A 143 -13.89 -12.16 -4.62
CA PRO A 143 -13.75 -13.27 -3.69
C PRO A 143 -12.72 -14.33 -4.13
N ASP A 144 -12.56 -14.52 -5.44
CA ASP A 144 -11.56 -15.40 -6.05
C ASP A 144 -10.15 -14.80 -6.10
N ALA A 145 -9.94 -13.66 -5.43
CA ALA A 145 -8.70 -12.88 -5.33
C ALA A 145 -8.26 -12.14 -6.60
N THR A 146 -9.02 -12.22 -7.70
CA THR A 146 -8.75 -11.42 -8.90
C THR A 146 -9.16 -9.96 -8.70
N LEU A 147 -8.64 -9.07 -9.55
CA LEU A 147 -9.07 -7.68 -9.61
C LEU A 147 -10.12 -7.52 -10.71
N GLY A 148 -11.15 -6.71 -10.46
CA GLY A 148 -12.10 -6.30 -11.48
C GLY A 148 -11.73 -4.95 -12.11
N ALA A 149 -12.47 -4.56 -13.15
CA ALA A 149 -12.35 -3.23 -13.76
C ALA A 149 -12.66 -2.11 -12.72
N PRO A 150 -12.10 -0.90 -12.91
CA PRO A 150 -12.38 0.24 -12.02
C PRO A 150 -13.87 0.43 -11.71
N VAL A 151 -14.23 0.52 -10.42
CA VAL A 151 -15.59 0.94 -10.02
C VAL A 151 -15.79 2.44 -10.17
N SER A 152 -14.70 3.20 -10.23
CA SER A 152 -14.68 4.64 -10.43
C SER A 152 -13.30 5.07 -10.92
N VAL A 153 -13.26 6.01 -11.84
CA VAL A 153 -12.05 6.75 -12.23
C VAL A 153 -12.38 8.22 -12.05
N VAL A 154 -11.53 8.94 -11.30
CA VAL A 154 -11.63 10.38 -11.15
C VAL A 154 -10.34 11.02 -11.64
N GLU A 155 -10.52 12.12 -12.36
CA GLU A 155 -9.45 12.96 -12.87
C GLU A 155 -9.61 14.35 -12.27
N ASP A 156 -8.52 15.10 -12.25
CA ASP A 156 -8.53 16.50 -11.86
C ASP A 156 -7.86 17.36 -12.93
N THR A 157 -7.91 18.68 -12.74
CA THR A 157 -7.24 19.65 -13.60
C THR A 157 -6.46 20.65 -12.76
N GLY A 158 -5.38 21.18 -13.29
CA GLY A 158 -4.57 22.16 -12.59
C GLY A 158 -3.09 22.02 -12.94
N SER A 159 -2.31 22.96 -12.43
CA SER A 159 -0.86 23.02 -12.57
C SER A 159 -0.27 23.91 -11.48
N GLY A 160 1.05 23.82 -11.31
CA GLY A 160 1.82 24.59 -10.35
C GLY A 160 2.96 25.37 -11.04
N PRO A 161 3.69 26.22 -10.30
CA PRO A 161 4.74 27.05 -10.86
C PRO A 161 6.02 26.29 -11.21
N SER A 162 6.22 25.08 -10.68
CA SER A 162 7.41 24.27 -10.98
C SER A 162 7.34 23.67 -12.39
N PRO A 163 8.47 23.53 -13.11
CA PRO A 163 8.51 22.78 -14.37
C PRO A 163 8.04 21.32 -14.26
N ARG A 164 8.05 20.75 -13.05
CA ARG A 164 7.54 19.39 -12.76
C ARG A 164 6.02 19.35 -12.58
N GLN A 165 5.34 20.49 -12.54
CA GLN A 165 3.92 20.65 -12.22
C GLN A 165 3.12 21.14 -13.44
N SER A 166 3.41 20.61 -14.64
CA SER A 166 2.73 21.01 -15.88
C SER A 166 1.28 20.53 -15.98
N GLY A 167 0.88 19.59 -15.12
CA GLY A 167 -0.46 19.03 -15.04
C GLY A 167 -0.67 18.33 -13.69
N PRO A 168 -1.84 17.73 -13.45
CA PRO A 168 -2.17 17.02 -12.21
C PRO A 168 -1.33 15.75 -12.07
N HIS A 169 -0.90 15.45 -10.85
CA HIS A 169 -0.07 14.30 -10.53
C HIS A 169 -0.43 13.75 -9.14
N PRO A 170 -1.46 12.89 -9.04
CA PRO A 170 -1.90 12.35 -7.76
C PRO A 170 -0.83 11.42 -7.15
N ASP A 171 -0.49 11.64 -5.88
CA ASP A 171 0.48 10.80 -5.17
C ASP A 171 -0.17 9.56 -4.54
N ARG A 172 -1.38 9.72 -3.97
CA ARG A 172 -2.07 8.66 -3.24
C ARG A 172 -3.56 8.91 -3.08
N VAL A 173 -4.28 7.87 -2.70
CA VAL A 173 -5.69 7.94 -2.29
C VAL A 173 -5.79 7.48 -0.83
N VAL A 174 -6.36 8.30 0.05
CA VAL A 174 -6.47 8.00 1.48
C VAL A 174 -7.90 8.22 1.96
N ALA A 175 -8.57 7.17 2.43
CA ALA A 175 -9.91 7.25 2.99
C ALA A 175 -9.85 7.20 4.53
N PRO A 176 -10.02 8.34 5.24
CA PRO A 176 -10.07 8.35 6.71
C PRO A 176 -11.36 7.76 7.29
N GLY A 177 -12.37 7.52 6.46
CA GLY A 177 -13.70 7.06 6.86
C GLY A 177 -14.44 6.47 5.67
N ARG A 178 -15.77 6.47 5.72
CA ARG A 178 -16.61 5.78 4.72
C ARG A 178 -17.26 6.73 3.70
N ARG A 179 -16.92 8.03 3.75
CA ARG A 179 -17.57 9.10 2.96
C ARG A 179 -16.65 9.96 2.14
N HIS A 180 -15.37 10.04 2.52
CA HIS A 180 -14.41 10.93 1.89
C HIS A 180 -13.12 10.19 1.60
N ALA A 181 -12.51 10.52 0.47
CA ALA A 181 -11.15 10.12 0.11
C ALA A 181 -10.35 11.36 -0.25
N LEU A 182 -9.15 11.47 0.31
CA LEU A 182 -8.23 12.56 0.06
C LEU A 182 -7.18 12.13 -0.96
N VAL A 183 -6.94 13.00 -1.94
CA VAL A 183 -5.96 12.78 -3.01
C VAL A 183 -5.03 14.00 -3.07
N PRO A 184 -3.84 13.92 -2.45
CA PRO A 184 -2.79 14.92 -2.65
C PRO A 184 -2.34 14.90 -4.11
N ASP A 185 -2.40 16.07 -4.74
CA ASP A 185 -1.98 16.26 -6.12
C ASP A 185 -0.72 17.13 -6.15
N PHE A 186 0.40 16.48 -6.45
CA PHE A 186 1.70 17.12 -6.57
C PHE A 186 1.69 18.22 -7.63
N GLY A 187 0.99 17.99 -8.73
CA GLY A 187 0.94 18.86 -9.89
C GLY A 187 0.09 20.10 -9.72
N ALA A 188 -1.00 20.00 -8.95
CA ALA A 188 -1.99 21.07 -8.77
C ALA A 188 -1.87 21.83 -7.43
N ASP A 189 -0.84 21.55 -6.62
CA ASP A 189 -0.61 22.19 -5.30
C ASP A 189 -1.85 22.15 -4.39
N ARG A 190 -2.54 21.02 -4.37
CA ARG A 190 -3.74 20.84 -3.54
C ARG A 190 -3.95 19.40 -3.10
N VAL A 191 -4.67 19.25 -2.00
CA VAL A 191 -5.27 17.98 -1.59
C VAL A 191 -6.75 18.02 -1.94
N LEU A 192 -7.15 17.16 -2.88
CA LEU A 192 -8.54 17.01 -3.29
C LEU A 192 -9.29 16.15 -2.28
N VAL A 193 -10.56 16.46 -2.07
CA VAL A 193 -11.49 15.73 -1.21
C VAL A 193 -12.64 15.22 -2.06
N TYR A 194 -12.53 13.97 -2.49
CA TYR A 194 -13.57 13.27 -3.23
C TYR A 194 -14.57 12.64 -2.26
N GLY A 195 -15.81 12.46 -2.73
CA GLY A 195 -16.74 11.54 -2.10
C GLY A 195 -16.23 10.10 -2.24
N PHE A 196 -16.39 9.30 -1.20
CA PHE A 196 -16.03 7.89 -1.17
C PHE A 196 -17.24 7.10 -0.71
N ASP A 197 -17.64 6.08 -1.46
CA ASP A 197 -18.69 5.16 -1.04
C ASP A 197 -18.08 4.01 -0.24
N GLY A 198 -18.25 4.01 1.09
CA GLY A 198 -17.75 2.94 1.94
C GLY A 198 -18.38 1.57 1.72
N THR A 199 -19.30 1.38 0.79
CA THR A 199 -19.82 0.06 0.39
C THR A 199 -19.16 -0.44 -0.88
N THR A 200 -19.02 0.42 -1.89
CA THR A 200 -18.50 0.04 -3.21
C THR A 200 -17.03 0.40 -3.41
N GLY A 201 -16.48 1.25 -2.54
CA GLY A 201 -15.15 1.84 -2.70
C GLY A 201 -15.05 2.87 -3.81
N ALA A 202 -16.17 3.34 -4.37
CA ALA A 202 -16.19 4.27 -5.49
C ALA A 202 -15.85 5.70 -5.05
N LEU A 203 -15.01 6.37 -5.86
CA LEU A 203 -14.68 7.78 -5.76
C LEU A 203 -15.66 8.61 -6.61
N SER A 204 -16.01 9.81 -6.13
CA SER A 204 -16.86 10.73 -6.88
C SER A 204 -16.46 12.19 -6.65
N ALA A 205 -16.43 12.96 -7.74
CA ALA A 205 -16.22 14.41 -7.69
C ALA A 205 -17.45 15.16 -7.15
N GLY A 206 -18.64 14.56 -7.18
CA GLY A 206 -19.89 15.28 -6.91
C GLY A 206 -20.28 16.25 -8.04
N GLY A 207 -21.44 16.90 -7.92
CA GLY A 207 -22.00 17.72 -9.00
C GLY A 207 -21.25 19.03 -9.29
N THR A 208 -20.46 19.53 -8.34
CA THR A 208 -19.70 20.79 -8.45
C THR A 208 -18.19 20.59 -8.46
N GLY A 209 -17.72 19.36 -8.60
CA GLY A 209 -16.31 19.00 -8.41
C GLY A 209 -15.95 18.74 -6.93
N PRO A 210 -14.78 18.13 -6.68
CA PRO A 210 -14.36 17.75 -5.34
C PRO A 210 -14.08 18.99 -4.48
N GLY A 211 -14.12 18.81 -3.15
CA GLY A 211 -13.54 19.81 -2.25
C GLY A 211 -12.02 19.87 -2.42
N ALA A 212 -11.38 20.93 -1.93
CA ALA A 212 -9.93 21.03 -1.98
C ALA A 212 -9.35 21.82 -0.80
N TYR A 213 -8.19 21.40 -0.35
CA TYR A 213 -7.28 22.19 0.48
C TYR A 213 -6.08 22.59 -0.38
N ALA A 214 -5.88 23.89 -0.58
CA ALA A 214 -4.73 24.41 -1.32
C ALA A 214 -3.49 24.45 -0.42
N THR A 215 -2.35 24.00 -0.93
CA THR A 215 -1.05 24.27 -0.34
C THR A 215 -0.46 25.56 -0.92
N ASP A 216 0.70 25.97 -0.41
CA ASP A 216 1.47 27.03 -1.05
C ASP A 216 1.86 26.62 -2.48
N ALA A 217 1.93 27.60 -3.37
CA ALA A 217 2.29 27.37 -4.77
C ALA A 217 3.73 26.84 -4.88
N GLY A 218 3.91 25.74 -5.60
CA GLY A 218 5.19 25.05 -5.74
C GLY A 218 5.53 24.14 -4.57
N ALA A 219 4.58 23.80 -3.70
CA ALA A 219 4.80 22.87 -2.59
C ALA A 219 4.89 21.41 -3.06
N GLY A 220 4.03 21.01 -3.99
CA GLY A 220 3.93 19.63 -4.48
C GLY A 220 3.49 18.65 -3.37
N PRO A 221 2.24 18.73 -2.87
CA PRO A 221 1.76 17.84 -1.82
C PRO A 221 1.76 16.38 -2.29
N GLY A 222 2.42 15.50 -1.54
CA GLY A 222 2.54 14.08 -1.87
C GLY A 222 2.05 13.20 -0.74
N ARG A 223 2.92 12.94 0.25
CA ARG A 223 2.59 11.93 1.26
C ARG A 223 1.63 12.44 2.32
N LEU A 224 0.42 11.89 2.33
CA LEU A 224 -0.59 12.14 3.36
C LEU A 224 -0.86 10.88 4.19
N VAL A 225 -0.93 11.04 5.52
CA VAL A 225 -1.33 10.00 6.47
C VAL A 225 -2.22 10.60 7.57
N PHE A 226 -3.23 9.85 8.01
CA PHE A 226 -4.07 10.26 9.14
C PHE A 226 -3.49 9.77 10.47
N HIS A 227 -3.64 10.58 11.50
CA HIS A 227 -3.47 10.14 12.89
C HIS A 227 -4.50 9.02 13.20
N PRO A 228 -4.20 8.05 14.10
CA PRO A 228 -5.12 6.93 14.38
C PRO A 228 -6.53 7.33 14.83
N ASP A 229 -6.70 8.49 15.48
CA ASP A 229 -8.01 9.03 15.86
C ASP A 229 -8.78 9.68 14.70
N ARG A 230 -8.14 9.81 13.53
CA ARG A 230 -8.68 10.38 12.29
C ARG A 230 -9.13 11.84 12.41
N ARG A 231 -8.62 12.59 13.40
CA ARG A 231 -8.92 14.02 13.58
C ARG A 231 -7.85 14.94 13.01
N LYS A 232 -6.68 14.39 12.68
CA LYS A 232 -5.55 15.11 12.11
C LYS A 232 -4.94 14.33 10.97
N ALA A 233 -4.44 15.06 9.97
CA ALA A 233 -3.65 14.51 8.88
C ALA A 233 -2.27 15.18 8.83
N TYR A 234 -1.24 14.39 8.54
CA TYR A 234 0.10 14.85 8.28
C TYR A 234 0.33 14.82 6.77
N LEU A 235 0.66 15.96 6.19
CA LEU A 235 0.93 16.12 4.77
C LEU A 235 2.40 16.50 4.56
N LEU A 236 3.13 15.69 3.81
CA LEU A 236 4.48 15.96 3.36
C LEU A 236 4.45 16.53 1.93
N THR A 237 5.07 17.67 1.74
CA THR A 237 5.24 18.31 0.44
C THR A 237 6.60 17.93 -0.16
N GLU A 238 6.64 17.54 -1.43
CA GLU A 238 7.85 17.01 -2.07
C GLU A 238 8.81 18.11 -2.50
N LEU A 239 8.31 19.24 -3.00
CA LEU A 239 9.15 20.32 -3.53
C LEU A 239 9.66 21.24 -2.42
N THR A 240 8.85 21.53 -1.40
CA THR A 240 9.25 22.38 -0.27
C THR A 240 9.80 21.60 0.92
N ALA A 241 9.65 20.27 0.96
CA ALA A 241 10.08 19.40 2.04
C ALA A 241 9.48 19.79 3.42
N GLU A 242 8.22 20.22 3.43
CA GLU A 242 7.50 20.64 4.63
C GLU A 242 6.55 19.56 5.13
N LEU A 243 6.42 19.47 6.45
CA LEU A 243 5.40 18.64 7.10
C LEU A 243 4.30 19.54 7.66
N GLN A 244 3.14 19.51 7.02
CA GLN A 244 1.95 20.25 7.43
C GLN A 244 1.07 19.37 8.33
N LEU A 245 0.60 19.93 9.45
CA LEU A 245 -0.41 19.32 10.31
C LEU A 245 -1.78 19.93 10.00
N LEU A 246 -2.68 19.12 9.49
CA LEU A 246 -4.02 19.53 9.06
C LEU A 246 -5.07 19.00 10.03
N ASP A 247 -6.04 19.82 10.40
CA ASP A 247 -7.22 19.38 11.15
C ASP A 247 -8.26 18.79 10.20
N TRP A 248 -8.78 17.61 10.55
CA TRP A 248 -9.88 16.97 9.85
C TRP A 248 -11.16 17.11 10.66
N THR A 249 -12.11 17.86 10.10
CA THR A 249 -13.34 18.25 10.80
C THR A 249 -14.55 17.38 10.46
N ALA A 250 -14.47 16.57 9.40
CA ALA A 250 -15.56 15.65 9.09
C ALA A 250 -15.60 14.51 10.12
N ASP A 251 -16.81 14.02 10.41
CA ASP A 251 -17.02 12.95 11.39
C ASP A 251 -16.33 11.66 10.94
N PRO A 252 -15.37 11.11 11.70
CA PRO A 252 -14.69 9.87 11.34
C PRO A 252 -15.57 8.62 11.38
N ALA A 253 -16.68 8.68 12.13
CA ALA A 253 -17.60 7.56 12.29
C ALA A 253 -18.62 7.45 11.14
N ASN A 254 -18.65 8.43 10.24
CA ASN A 254 -19.62 8.54 9.15
C ASN A 254 -19.01 8.43 7.76
#